data_AF-A0A0R3S6J4-F1
#
_entry.id   AF-A0A0R3S6J4-F1
#
_cell.length_a   1.000
_cell.length_b   1.000
_cell.length_c   1.000
_cell.angle_alpha   90.00
_cell.angle_beta   90.00
_cell.angle_gamma   90.00
#
_symmetry.space_group_name_H-M   'P 1'
#
loop_
_entity.id
_entity.type
_entity.pdbx_description
1 polymer ?
#
loop_
_entity_poly.entity_id
_entity_poly.type
_entity_poly.pdbx_seq_one_letter_code
_entity_poly.pdbx_strand_id
1 'polypeptide(L)'
;MTKGNNDNEENHYYKCGIRLNHVKILDDTDFKHINELCESHSGWDIAYNKDIIKVWTKSVPKSNLHMIKAKATFTDVPASVVYDVLHDPQYRPKWDKYHVATIDIGLINPNNDICYYAVGGMPPLQVRDFVLQRSWLDNGKEKYICSHSVCHEKI
;
A
#
# COMPACT_ATOMS: atom_id res chain seq x y z
N MET A 1 42.57 -7.97 11.23
CA MET A 1 41.67 -7.75 10.07
C MET A 1 40.29 -8.23 10.46
N THR A 2 39.52 -7.38 11.12
CA THR A 2 38.15 -7.62 11.56
C THR A 2 37.22 -7.43 10.36
N LYS A 3 36.54 -8.50 9.94
CA LYS A 3 35.36 -8.39 9.06
C LYS A 3 34.25 -7.74 9.89
N GLY A 4 34.03 -6.45 9.67
CA GLY A 4 32.90 -5.73 10.24
C GLY A 4 31.61 -6.21 9.58
N ASN A 5 30.65 -6.64 10.40
CA ASN A 5 29.25 -6.83 10.05
C ASN A 5 28.69 -5.56 9.39
N ASN A 6 28.44 -5.61 8.08
CA ASN A 6 27.80 -4.53 7.33
C ASN A 6 26.27 -4.72 7.20
N ASP A 7 25.68 -5.69 7.89
CA ASP A 7 24.24 -6.01 7.74
C ASP A 7 23.33 -5.16 8.65
N ASN A 8 23.90 -4.27 9.47
CA ASN A 8 23.16 -3.50 10.48
C ASN A 8 22.79 -2.06 10.05
N GLU A 9 23.28 -1.54 8.92
CA GLU A 9 23.01 -0.15 8.50
C GLU A 9 21.82 0.01 7.54
N GLU A 10 21.30 -1.06 6.93
CA GLU A 10 20.20 -0.96 5.96
C GLU A 10 18.81 -0.85 6.61
N ASN A 11 18.66 -1.28 7.87
CA ASN A 11 17.35 -1.39 8.53
C ASN A 11 16.80 -0.07 9.11
N HIS A 12 17.50 1.06 8.96
CA HIS A 12 17.15 2.29 9.67
C HIS A 12 16.20 3.25 8.93
N TYR A 13 15.83 2.97 7.68
CA TYR A 13 15.08 3.93 6.86
C TYR A 13 13.56 3.68 6.76
N TYR A 14 13.08 2.49 7.12
CA TYR A 14 11.65 2.20 7.18
C TYR A 14 11.25 1.97 8.64
N LYS A 15 10.65 2.99 9.26
CA LYS A 15 10.12 2.89 10.64
C LYS A 15 9.02 1.82 10.76
N CYS A 16 8.35 1.50 9.67
CA CYS A 16 7.48 0.32 9.57
C CYS A 16 8.35 -0.87 9.18
N GLY A 17 8.45 -1.85 10.07
CA GLY A 17 9.28 -3.05 9.90
C GLY A 17 8.81 -4.01 8.80
N ILE A 18 8.18 -3.52 7.74
CA ILE A 18 7.87 -4.28 6.52
C ILE A 18 9.16 -4.44 5.74
N ARG A 19 9.65 -5.68 5.70
CA ARG A 19 10.83 -6.06 4.91
C ARG A 19 10.38 -6.52 3.53
N LEU A 20 11.15 -6.18 2.51
CA LEU A 20 10.96 -6.67 1.15
C LEU A 20 10.90 -8.21 1.16
N ASN A 21 9.93 -8.77 0.46
CA ASN A 21 9.73 -10.21 0.24
C ASN A 21 9.41 -11.04 1.51
N HIS A 22 9.05 -10.40 2.63
CA HIS A 22 8.70 -11.09 3.86
C HIS A 22 7.23 -10.89 4.18
N VAL A 23 6.52 -11.97 4.48
CA VAL A 23 5.15 -11.91 5.03
C VAL A 23 5.20 -11.31 6.44
N LYS A 24 4.33 -10.35 6.73
CA LYS A 24 4.21 -9.71 8.05
C LYS A 24 2.75 -9.41 8.39
N ILE A 25 2.23 -10.03 9.44
CA ILE A 25 0.95 -9.59 10.04
C ILE A 25 1.20 -8.24 10.72
N LEU A 26 0.46 -7.21 10.30
CA LEU A 26 0.62 -5.85 10.83
C LEU A 26 0.13 -5.76 12.28
N ASP A 27 0.89 -5.04 13.10
CA ASP A 27 0.54 -4.74 14.50
C ASP A 27 0.16 -3.27 14.70
N ASP A 28 -0.21 -2.90 15.93
CA ASP A 28 -0.61 -1.53 16.27
C ASP A 28 0.48 -0.48 15.96
N THR A 29 1.76 -0.85 16.04
CA THR A 29 2.88 0.05 15.73
C THR A 29 2.93 0.32 14.23
N ASP A 30 2.68 -0.70 13.41
CA ASP A 30 2.58 -0.54 11.97
C ASP A 30 1.41 0.37 11.58
N PHE A 31 0.21 0.12 12.13
CA PHE A 31 -0.96 0.96 11.85
C PHE A 31 -0.75 2.41 12.28
N LYS A 32 -0.14 2.63 13.45
CA LYS A 32 0.24 3.97 13.89
C LYS A 32 1.19 4.64 12.90
N HIS A 33 2.21 3.93 12.41
CA HIS A 33 3.14 4.47 11.43
C HIS A 33 2.46 4.79 10.10
N ILE A 34 1.57 3.91 9.62
CA ILE A 34 0.80 4.12 8.39
C ILE A 34 -0.09 5.36 8.53
N ASN A 35 -0.75 5.51 9.67
CA ASN A 35 -1.55 6.70 9.95
C ASN A 35 -0.67 7.98 9.97
N GLU A 36 0.52 7.93 10.56
CA GLU A 36 1.48 9.04 10.50
C GLU A 36 1.88 9.38 9.05
N LEU A 37 2.08 8.40 8.17
CA LEU A 37 2.37 8.63 6.75
C LEU A 37 1.20 9.31 6.03
N CYS A 38 -0.03 8.90 6.33
CA CYS A 38 -1.25 9.47 5.76
C CYS A 38 -1.48 10.92 6.25
N GLU A 39 -1.45 11.16 7.56
CA GLU A 39 -1.89 12.44 8.12
C GLU A 39 -0.77 13.48 8.26
N SER A 40 0.49 13.08 8.41
CA SER A 40 1.60 14.04 8.54
C SER A 40 1.98 14.66 7.19
N HIS A 41 2.06 15.98 7.12
CA HIS A 41 2.56 16.71 5.95
C HIS A 41 4.05 17.09 6.06
N SER A 42 4.72 16.71 7.14
CA SER A 42 6.14 17.04 7.34
C SER A 42 7.03 16.30 6.33
N GLY A 43 7.83 17.07 5.58
CA GLY A 43 8.71 16.56 4.53
C GLY A 43 7.97 16.04 3.29
N TRP A 44 6.72 16.46 3.08
CA TRP A 44 5.92 16.17 1.89
C TRP A 44 5.71 17.45 1.08
N ASP A 45 6.01 17.40 -0.21
CA ASP A 45 5.79 18.51 -1.14
C ASP A 45 4.44 18.34 -1.85
N ILE A 46 3.68 19.43 -2.02
CA ILE A 46 2.41 19.39 -2.74
C ILE A 46 2.70 19.29 -4.25
N ALA A 47 2.27 18.19 -4.87
CA ALA A 47 2.38 17.97 -6.31
C ALA A 47 1.09 18.33 -7.06
N TYR A 48 -0.07 18.26 -6.39
CA TYR A 48 -1.37 18.62 -6.97
C TYR A 48 -2.35 19.06 -5.87
N ASN A 49 -3.19 20.06 -6.15
CA ASN A 49 -4.20 20.54 -5.21
C ASN A 49 -5.37 21.17 -5.98
N LYS A 50 -6.49 20.45 -6.11
CA LYS A 50 -7.69 20.95 -6.79
C LYS A 50 -8.94 20.21 -6.31
N ASP A 51 -10.03 20.96 -6.11
CA ASP A 51 -11.34 20.45 -5.72
C ASP A 51 -11.25 19.57 -4.46
N ILE A 52 -11.67 18.32 -4.56
CA ILE A 52 -11.65 17.34 -3.47
C ILE A 52 -10.32 16.58 -3.37
N ILE A 53 -9.37 16.79 -4.29
CA ILE A 53 -8.17 15.99 -4.45
C ILE A 53 -6.91 16.79 -4.12
N LYS A 54 -6.05 16.20 -3.29
CA LYS A 54 -4.72 16.72 -2.98
C LYS A 54 -3.68 15.61 -3.05
N VAL A 55 -2.55 15.88 -3.70
CA VAL A 55 -1.47 14.92 -3.90
C VAL A 55 -0.16 15.53 -3.41
N TRP A 56 0.62 14.72 -2.70
CA TRP A 56 1.95 15.06 -2.24
C TRP A 56 2.97 14.03 -2.70
N THR A 57 4.21 14.47 -2.84
CA THR A 57 5.37 13.62 -3.11
C THR A 57 6.41 13.79 -2.01
N LYS A 58 7.16 12.72 -1.73
CA LYS A 58 8.28 12.76 -0.80
C LYS A 58 9.44 11.93 -1.34
N SER A 59 10.61 12.55 -1.45
CA SER A 59 11.83 11.86 -1.84
C SER A 59 12.26 10.87 -0.76
N VAL A 60 12.70 9.68 -1.18
CA VAL A 60 13.19 8.64 -0.27
C VAL A 60 14.72 8.60 -0.35
N PRO A 61 15.43 8.76 0.77
CA PRO A 61 16.89 8.65 0.79
C PRO A 61 17.37 7.33 0.18
N LYS A 62 18.42 7.39 -0.65
CA LYS A 62 19.01 6.23 -1.33
C LYS A 62 18.07 5.49 -2.31
N SER A 63 16.98 6.12 -2.75
CA SER A 63 16.07 5.58 -3.75
C SER A 63 15.78 6.61 -4.83
N ASN A 64 15.66 6.13 -6.08
CA ASN A 64 15.19 6.94 -7.20
C ASN A 64 13.65 7.01 -7.24
N LEU A 65 12.97 6.37 -6.29
CA LEU A 65 11.52 6.37 -6.17
C LEU A 65 11.05 7.41 -5.17
N HIS A 66 9.96 8.07 -5.49
CA HIS A 66 9.24 8.94 -4.58
C HIS A 66 8.09 8.20 -3.93
N MET A 67 7.82 8.51 -2.66
CA MET A 67 6.53 8.18 -2.06
C MET A 67 5.48 9.16 -2.59
N ILE A 68 4.29 8.64 -2.86
CA ILE A 68 3.14 9.41 -3.30
C ILE A 68 2.06 9.27 -2.24
N LYS A 69 1.45 10.39 -1.85
CA LYS A 69 0.26 10.43 -1.01
C LYS A 69 -0.84 11.15 -1.76
N ALA A 70 -2.02 10.54 -1.85
CA ALA A 70 -3.20 11.16 -2.41
C ALA A 70 -4.33 11.17 -1.36
N LYS A 71 -5.00 12.31 -1.21
CA LYS A 71 -6.17 12.48 -0.34
C LYS A 71 -7.34 12.94 -1.19
N ALA A 72 -8.46 12.24 -1.06
CA ALA A 72 -9.74 12.63 -1.61
C ALA A 72 -10.75 12.78 -0.46
N THR A 73 -11.54 13.86 -0.45
CA THR A 73 -12.57 14.11 0.57
C THR A 73 -13.96 13.97 -0.03
N PHE A 74 -14.74 13.01 0.45
CA PHE A 74 -16.13 12.79 0.05
C PHE A 74 -17.05 13.20 1.20
N THR A 75 -17.95 14.16 0.97
CA THR A 75 -18.85 14.67 2.02
C THR A 75 -20.20 13.95 2.06
N ASP A 76 -20.51 13.20 1.01
CA ASP A 76 -21.78 12.53 0.74
C ASP A 76 -21.66 11.00 0.71
N VAL A 77 -20.44 10.46 0.92
CA VAL A 77 -20.19 9.01 0.91
C VAL A 77 -19.68 8.55 2.28
N PRO A 78 -20.38 7.61 2.95
CA PRO A 78 -19.91 7.03 4.20
C PRO A 78 -18.60 6.22 4.03
N ALA A 79 -17.75 6.22 5.05
CA ALA A 79 -16.48 5.47 5.04
C ALA A 79 -16.67 3.95 4.82
N SER A 80 -17.77 3.37 5.31
CA SER A 80 -18.10 1.96 5.06
C SER A 80 -18.30 1.66 3.57
N VAL A 81 -18.99 2.55 2.84
CA VAL A 81 -19.22 2.36 1.40
C VAL A 81 -17.91 2.38 0.63
N VAL A 82 -17.01 3.32 0.94
CA VAL A 82 -15.68 3.38 0.32
C VAL A 82 -14.89 2.10 0.63
N TYR A 83 -14.95 1.64 1.87
CA TYR A 83 -14.26 0.44 2.31
C TYR A 83 -14.75 -0.83 1.60
N ASP A 84 -16.06 -0.98 1.43
CA ASP A 84 -16.67 -2.08 0.70
C ASP A 84 -16.26 -2.06 -0.79
N VAL A 85 -16.33 -0.88 -1.43
CA VAL A 85 -15.92 -0.71 -2.84
C VAL A 85 -14.44 -1.05 -3.07
N LEU A 86 -13.57 -0.72 -2.12
CA LEU A 86 -12.14 -1.04 -2.20
C LEU A 86 -11.86 -2.53 -1.93
N HIS A 87 -12.67 -3.19 -1.11
CA HIS A 87 -12.52 -4.61 -0.78
C HIS A 87 -13.12 -5.55 -1.81
N ASP A 88 -14.15 -5.12 -2.56
CA ASP A 88 -14.87 -6.00 -3.47
C ASP A 88 -14.08 -6.25 -4.78
N PRO A 89 -13.46 -7.44 -4.94
CA PRO A 89 -12.68 -7.74 -6.14
C PRO A 89 -13.60 -7.96 -7.36
N GLN A 90 -14.87 -8.31 -7.17
CA GLN A 90 -15.82 -8.54 -8.26
C GLN A 90 -16.38 -7.22 -8.79
N TYR A 91 -16.49 -6.20 -7.93
CA TYR A 91 -16.89 -4.86 -8.32
C TYR A 91 -15.74 -4.05 -8.93
N ARG A 92 -14.48 -4.36 -8.57
CA ARG A 92 -13.28 -3.65 -9.05
C ARG A 92 -13.24 -3.41 -10.57
N PRO A 93 -13.52 -4.39 -11.45
CA PRO A 93 -13.46 -4.19 -12.90
C PRO A 93 -14.51 -3.21 -13.44
N LYS A 94 -15.57 -2.93 -12.66
CA LYS A 94 -16.65 -2.01 -13.10
C LYS A 94 -16.23 -0.55 -13.04
N TRP A 95 -15.26 -0.19 -12.20
CA TRP A 95 -14.86 1.20 -11.97
C TRP A 95 -13.37 1.45 -12.16
N ASP A 96 -12.50 0.48 -11.86
CA ASP A 96 -11.06 0.61 -12.06
C ASP A 96 -10.71 0.29 -13.51
N LYS A 97 -10.62 1.33 -14.34
CA LYS A 97 -10.26 1.25 -15.76
C LYS A 97 -8.94 0.50 -16.00
N TYR A 98 -8.01 0.52 -15.04
CA TYR A 98 -6.70 -0.09 -15.18
C TYR A 98 -6.60 -1.44 -14.48
N HIS A 99 -7.68 -1.96 -13.90
CA HIS A 99 -7.67 -3.31 -13.38
C HIS A 99 -7.57 -4.33 -14.52
N VAL A 100 -6.62 -5.27 -14.43
CA VAL A 100 -6.48 -6.38 -15.39
C VAL A 100 -6.92 -7.70 -14.77
N ALA A 101 -6.41 -8.04 -13.58
CA ALA A 101 -6.77 -9.27 -12.89
C ALA A 101 -6.54 -9.17 -11.38
N THR A 102 -7.32 -9.93 -10.63
CA THR A 102 -7.04 -10.28 -9.23
C THR A 102 -7.33 -11.76 -9.04
N ILE A 103 -6.37 -12.48 -8.46
CA ILE A 103 -6.51 -13.91 -8.16
C ILE A 103 -6.11 -14.09 -6.70
N ASP A 104 -7.05 -14.58 -5.90
CA ASP A 104 -6.78 -14.92 -4.51
C ASP A 104 -5.89 -16.18 -4.47
N ILE A 105 -4.74 -16.07 -3.80
CA ILE A 105 -3.78 -17.18 -3.67
C ILE A 105 -4.07 -17.96 -2.39
N GLY A 106 -4.34 -17.26 -1.28
CA GLY A 106 -4.68 -17.90 -0.02
C GLY A 106 -4.84 -16.91 1.13
N LEU A 107 -5.42 -17.40 2.23
CA LEU A 107 -5.62 -16.64 3.46
C LEU A 107 -4.51 -16.97 4.47
N ILE A 108 -3.96 -15.94 5.10
CA ILE A 108 -3.07 -16.09 6.25
C ILE A 108 -3.91 -16.17 7.53
N ASN A 109 -4.89 -15.27 7.66
CA ASN A 109 -5.87 -15.22 8.74
C ASN A 109 -7.11 -14.42 8.29
N PRO A 110 -8.16 -14.22 9.12
CA PRO A 110 -9.39 -13.52 8.71
C PRO A 110 -9.20 -12.08 8.20
N ASN A 111 -8.06 -11.45 8.50
CA ASN A 111 -7.75 -10.07 8.14
C ASN A 111 -6.51 -9.92 7.25
N ASN A 112 -5.96 -11.04 6.77
CA ASN A 112 -4.73 -11.05 6.00
C ASN A 112 -4.78 -12.13 4.91
N ASP A 113 -4.48 -11.74 3.68
CA ASP A 113 -4.42 -12.66 2.54
C ASP A 113 -3.19 -12.42 1.67
N ILE A 114 -2.99 -13.33 0.72
CA ILE A 114 -2.05 -13.18 -0.38
C ILE A 114 -2.85 -13.25 -1.68
N CYS A 115 -2.62 -12.28 -2.57
CA CYS A 115 -3.26 -12.22 -3.88
C CYS A 115 -2.27 -11.86 -4.98
N TYR A 116 -2.54 -12.36 -6.18
CA TYR A 116 -1.97 -11.84 -7.42
C TYR A 116 -2.81 -10.65 -7.90
N TYR A 117 -2.17 -9.55 -8.28
CA TYR A 117 -2.81 -8.36 -8.81
C TYR A 117 -2.12 -7.87 -10.07
N ALA A 118 -2.87 -7.66 -11.15
CA ALA A 118 -2.37 -7.10 -12.41
C ALA A 118 -3.04 -5.77 -12.73
N VAL A 119 -2.22 -4.79 -13.12
CA VAL A 119 -2.63 -3.44 -13.51
C VAL A 119 -2.23 -3.14 -14.95
N GLY A 120 -3.17 -2.58 -15.69
CA GLY A 120 -3.03 -2.16 -17.07
C GLY A 120 -2.01 -1.04 -17.20
N GLY A 121 -1.26 -1.08 -18.30
CA GLY A 121 -0.31 -0.02 -18.63
C GLY A 121 -0.99 1.23 -19.18
N MET A 122 -0.45 2.40 -18.85
CA MET A 122 -0.75 3.66 -19.55
C MET A 122 0.38 3.91 -20.55
N PRO A 123 0.14 3.91 -21.87
CA PRO A 123 1.19 4.11 -22.86
C PRO A 123 2.06 5.34 -22.53
N PRO A 124 3.41 5.21 -22.54
CA PRO A 124 4.21 4.10 -23.08
C PRO A 124 4.51 2.94 -22.08
N LEU A 125 3.90 2.93 -20.90
CA LEU A 125 4.14 1.91 -19.88
C LEU A 125 3.41 0.60 -20.22
N GLN A 126 4.13 -0.51 -20.05
CA GLN A 126 3.58 -1.86 -20.17
C GLN A 126 2.76 -2.25 -18.94
N VAL A 127 1.96 -3.30 -19.08
CA VAL A 127 1.23 -3.96 -17.97
C VAL A 127 2.22 -4.38 -16.88
N ARG A 128 1.78 -4.33 -15.62
CA ARG A 128 2.55 -4.76 -14.45
C ARG A 128 1.70 -5.66 -13.58
N ASP A 129 2.35 -6.57 -12.89
CA ASP A 129 1.73 -7.44 -11.92
C ASP A 129 2.55 -7.55 -10.62
N PHE A 130 1.86 -7.97 -9.57
CA PHE A 130 2.39 -8.04 -8.23
C PHE A 130 1.81 -9.27 -7.51
N VAL A 131 2.58 -9.85 -6.61
CA VAL A 131 2.07 -10.70 -5.54
C VAL A 131 2.07 -9.86 -4.28
N LEU A 132 0.89 -9.63 -3.71
CA LEU A 132 0.67 -8.75 -2.58
C LEU A 132 0.20 -9.57 -1.40
N GLN A 133 0.77 -9.31 -0.23
CA GLN A 133 0.05 -9.55 1.02
C GLN A 133 -0.86 -8.35 1.26
N ARG A 134 -2.14 -8.59 1.55
CA ARG A 134 -3.06 -7.54 2.00
C ARG A 134 -3.43 -7.77 3.46
N SER A 135 -3.59 -6.66 4.17
CA SER A 135 -3.98 -6.61 5.58
C SER A 135 -5.04 -5.54 5.74
N TRP A 136 -6.10 -5.82 6.49
CA TRP A 136 -7.17 -4.85 6.70
C TRP A 136 -7.60 -4.80 8.17
N LEU A 137 -7.96 -3.59 8.62
CA LEU A 137 -8.41 -3.31 9.97
C LEU A 137 -9.57 -2.32 9.94
N ASP A 138 -10.65 -2.65 10.64
CA ASP A 138 -11.76 -1.75 10.91
C ASP A 138 -11.85 -1.52 12.43
N ASN A 139 -11.55 -0.31 12.89
CA ASN A 139 -11.66 0.06 14.31
C ASN A 139 -12.95 0.84 14.62
N GLY A 140 -13.91 0.82 13.71
CA GLY A 140 -15.18 1.55 13.78
C GLY A 140 -15.08 2.99 13.29
N LYS A 141 -14.05 3.72 13.70
CA LYS A 141 -13.83 5.13 13.33
C LYS A 141 -13.05 5.27 12.02
N GLU A 142 -12.01 4.46 11.86
CA GLU A 142 -11.07 4.46 10.76
C GLU A 142 -11.00 3.05 10.19
N LYS A 143 -10.75 2.97 8.88
CA LYS A 143 -10.68 1.72 8.15
C LYS A 143 -9.42 1.71 7.31
N TYR A 144 -8.64 0.65 7.45
CA TYR A 144 -7.33 0.49 6.86
C TYR A 144 -7.34 -0.68 5.88
N ILE A 145 -6.70 -0.46 4.72
CA ILE A 145 -6.33 -1.49 3.75
C ILE A 145 -4.87 -1.23 3.44
N CYS A 146 -4.03 -2.20 3.76
CA CYS A 146 -2.60 -2.10 3.61
C CYS A 146 -2.14 -3.25 2.72
N SER A 147 -1.17 -2.99 1.85
CA SER A 147 -0.62 -4.04 1.00
C SER A 147 0.86 -3.81 0.78
N HIS A 148 1.62 -4.89 0.73
CA HIS A 148 3.02 -4.86 0.33
C HIS A 148 3.37 -6.11 -0.47
N SER A 149 4.39 -5.99 -1.31
CA SER A 149 4.86 -7.09 -2.14
C SER A 149 5.48 -8.21 -1.29
N VAL A 150 5.19 -9.45 -1.65
CA VAL A 150 5.78 -10.66 -1.07
C VAL A 150 6.23 -11.61 -2.18
N CYS A 151 7.20 -12.48 -1.89
CA CYS A 151 7.53 -13.60 -2.77
C CYS A 151 6.63 -14.78 -2.43
N HIS A 152 6.08 -15.42 -3.47
CA HIS A 152 5.34 -16.67 -3.34
C HIS A 152 5.82 -17.63 -4.41
N GLU A 153 6.42 -18.75 -4.00
CA GLU A 153 6.83 -19.80 -4.94
C GLU A 153 5.58 -20.44 -5.55
N LYS A 154 5.60 -20.71 -6.86
CA LYS A 154 4.55 -21.51 -7.49
C LYS A 154 4.78 -22.96 -7.07
N ILE A 155 3.76 -23.60 -6.51
CA ILE A 155 3.73 -25.06 -6.32
C ILE A 155 3.58 -25.71 -7.70
#